data_AF-A0A538AVR4-F1
#
_entry.id   AF-A0A538AVR4-F1
#
_cell.length_a   1.000
_cell.length_b   1.000
_cell.length_c   1.000
_cell.angle_alpha   90.00
_cell.angle_beta   90.00
_cell.angle_gamma   90.00
#
_symmetry.space_group_name_H-M   'P 1'
#
loop_
_entity.id
_entity.type
_entity.pdbx_description
1 polymer ?
#
loop_
_entity_poly.entity_id
_entity_poly.type
_entity_poly.pdbx_seq_one_letter_code
_entity_poly.pdbx_strand_id
1 'polypeptide(L)'
;MSESTVGREDVFQSLRAVRDRTAELKALTSALTSRTAAVKQEAWEVRLRAKAARDWAAAVRMARQAPKAHARIDAPVHSFTLEGHLGGRSVWACWDSGRLTGDARLITHAQLLADLGTVFINANPPARVEATLTGEPAAVMLTLARACDTVTSVESEPA
;
A
#
# COMPACT_ATOMS: atom_id res chain seq x y z
N MET A 1 6.21 65.02 52.05
CA MET A 1 6.43 64.81 50.60
C MET A 1 6.49 63.31 50.30
N SER A 2 5.43 62.55 50.62
CA SER A 2 5.48 61.07 50.55
C SER A 2 4.23 60.43 49.93
N GLU A 3 3.24 61.23 49.52
CA GLU A 3 1.99 60.72 48.93
C GLU A 3 2.11 60.40 47.44
N SER A 4 3.05 60.99 46.70
CA SER A 4 3.16 60.77 45.25
C SER A 4 3.81 59.43 44.86
N THR A 5 4.53 58.78 45.77
CA THR A 5 5.17 57.48 45.54
C THR A 5 4.18 56.32 45.72
N VAL A 6 3.20 56.45 46.61
CA VAL A 6 2.21 55.39 46.88
C VAL A 6 1.26 55.18 45.71
N GLY A 7 0.72 56.27 45.13
CA GLY A 7 -0.15 56.17 43.95
C GLY A 7 0.56 55.67 42.68
N ARG A 8 1.88 55.87 42.58
CA ARG A 8 2.68 55.38 41.45
C ARG A 8 2.91 53.87 41.53
N GLU A 9 3.15 53.34 42.72
CA GLU A 9 3.35 51.90 42.96
C GLU A 9 2.06 51.11 42.65
N ASP A 10 0.89 51.61 43.05
CA ASP A 10 -0.42 50.98 42.75
C ASP A 10 -0.71 50.92 41.24
N VAL A 11 -0.35 51.97 40.49
CA VAL A 11 -0.50 51.98 39.02
C VAL A 11 0.42 50.95 38.36
N PHE A 12 1.66 50.81 38.84
CA PHE A 12 2.58 49.78 38.33
C PHE A 12 2.10 48.36 38.63
N GLN A 13 1.55 48.12 39.81
CA GLN A 13 0.96 46.83 40.18
C GLN A 13 -0.28 46.51 39.33
N SER A 14 -1.15 47.49 39.10
CA SER A 14 -2.31 47.35 38.22
C SER A 14 -1.89 47.05 36.77
N LEU A 15 -0.85 47.68 36.25
CA LEU A 15 -0.35 47.43 34.90
C LEU A 15 0.27 46.03 34.77
N ARG A 16 0.98 45.54 35.79
CA ARG A 16 1.48 44.16 35.82
C ARG A 16 0.34 43.15 35.85
N ALA A 17 -0.65 43.34 36.71
CA ALA A 17 -1.82 42.47 36.79
C ALA A 17 -2.59 42.38 35.46
N VAL A 18 -2.76 43.51 34.77
CA VAL A 18 -3.37 43.53 33.42
C VAL A 18 -2.51 42.77 32.41
N ARG A 19 -1.19 42.95 32.45
CA ARG A 19 -0.26 42.26 31.55
C ARG A 19 -0.27 40.75 31.78
N ASP A 20 -0.26 40.30 33.03
CA ASP A 20 -0.33 38.88 33.39
C ASP A 20 -1.63 38.26 32.90
N ARG A 21 -2.76 38.95 33.10
CA ARG A 21 -4.07 38.51 32.61
C ARG A 21 -4.15 38.44 31.08
N THR A 22 -3.51 39.37 30.37
CA THR A 22 -3.43 39.31 28.90
C THR A 22 -2.55 38.15 28.42
N ALA A 23 -1.47 37.84 29.14
CA ALA A 23 -0.61 36.69 28.83
C ALA A 23 -1.35 35.37 29.06
N GLU A 24 -2.11 35.26 30.14
CA GLU A 24 -2.95 34.10 30.45
C GLU A 24 -4.03 33.86 29.38
N LEU A 25 -4.76 34.92 28.99
CA LEU A 25 -5.76 34.82 27.91
C LEU A 25 -5.13 34.43 26.57
N LYS A 26 -3.93 34.93 26.28
CA LYS A 26 -3.18 34.54 25.07
C LYS A 26 -2.73 33.08 25.12
N ALA A 27 -2.34 32.57 26.29
CA ALA A 27 -1.99 31.16 26.47
C ALA A 27 -3.22 30.24 26.35
N LEU A 28 -4.38 30.64 26.87
CA LEU A 28 -5.62 29.88 26.75
C LEU A 28 -6.11 29.82 25.29
N THR A 29 -6.05 30.95 24.58
CA THR A 29 -6.43 30.99 23.16
C THR A 29 -5.47 30.20 22.27
N SER A 30 -4.16 30.21 22.57
CA SER A 30 -3.19 29.36 21.84
C SER A 30 -3.41 27.87 22.10
N ALA A 31 -3.74 27.49 23.34
CA ALA A 31 -4.07 26.11 23.69
C ALA A 31 -5.37 25.62 23.04
N LEU A 32 -6.38 26.49 22.91
CA LEU A 32 -7.63 26.15 22.21
C LEU A 32 -7.39 26.02 20.70
N THR A 33 -6.64 26.93 20.09
CA THR A 33 -6.35 26.86 18.66
C THR A 33 -5.53 25.61 18.31
N SER A 34 -4.52 25.25 19.11
CA SER A 34 -3.75 24.01 18.91
C SER A 34 -4.61 22.75 19.02
N ARG A 35 -5.51 22.69 20.02
CA ARG A 35 -6.49 21.59 20.14
C ARG A 35 -7.42 21.49 18.94
N THR A 36 -7.93 22.61 18.44
CA THR A 36 -8.80 22.58 17.24
C THR A 36 -8.04 22.17 15.97
N ALA A 37 -6.75 22.52 15.86
CA ALA A 37 -5.91 22.08 14.75
C ALA A 37 -5.65 20.57 14.81
N ALA A 38 -5.36 20.02 15.99
CA ALA A 38 -5.17 18.58 16.18
C ALA A 38 -6.43 17.78 15.80
N VAL A 39 -7.62 18.20 16.27
CA VAL A 39 -8.88 17.56 15.92
C VAL A 39 -9.17 17.62 14.41
N LYS A 40 -8.84 18.74 13.75
CA LYS A 40 -8.98 18.85 12.30
C LYS A 40 -8.05 17.90 11.56
N GLN A 41 -6.83 17.70 12.05
CA GLN A 41 -5.86 16.77 11.45
C GLN A 41 -6.33 15.32 11.60
N GLU A 42 -6.77 14.92 12.78
CA GLU A 42 -7.34 13.59 13.02
C GLU A 42 -8.56 13.35 12.11
N ALA A 43 -9.47 14.33 12.00
CA ALA A 43 -10.63 14.24 11.12
C ALA A 43 -10.23 14.12 9.63
N TRP A 44 -9.15 14.79 9.21
CA TRP A 44 -8.62 14.68 7.86
C TRP A 44 -8.05 13.28 7.58
N GLU A 45 -7.29 12.71 8.52
CA GLU A 45 -6.76 11.34 8.40
C GLU A 45 -7.87 10.29 8.32
N VAL A 46 -8.91 10.42 9.16
CA VAL A 46 -10.08 9.53 9.14
C VAL A 46 -10.79 9.62 7.79
N ARG A 47 -10.97 10.83 7.24
CA ARG A 47 -11.55 11.03 5.91
C ARG A 47 -10.71 10.39 4.80
N LEU A 48 -9.40 10.50 4.88
CA LEU A 48 -8.49 9.90 3.91
C LEU A 48 -8.59 8.36 3.93
N ARG A 49 -8.58 7.75 5.12
CA ARG A 49 -8.78 6.30 5.28
C ARG A 49 -10.15 5.84 4.77
N ALA A 50 -11.21 6.58 5.08
CA ALA A 50 -12.56 6.29 4.59
C ALA A 50 -12.70 6.44 3.08
N LYS A 51 -11.93 7.34 2.45
CA LYS A 51 -11.86 7.45 0.99
C LYS A 51 -11.12 6.27 0.38
N ALA A 52 -9.94 5.91 0.91
CA ALA A 52 -9.19 4.75 0.44
C ALA A 52 -10.00 3.46 0.53
N ALA A 53 -10.73 3.24 1.63
CA ALA A 53 -11.60 2.08 1.80
C ALA A 53 -12.75 2.03 0.76
N ARG A 54 -13.35 3.19 0.43
CA ARG A 54 -14.39 3.28 -0.60
C ARG A 54 -13.85 3.04 -1.99
N ASP A 55 -12.68 3.59 -2.30
CA ASP A 55 -12.02 3.42 -3.59
C ASP A 55 -11.61 1.94 -3.78
N TRP A 56 -11.11 1.29 -2.73
CA TRP A 56 -10.90 -0.17 -2.71
C TRP A 56 -12.19 -0.96 -2.92
N ALA A 57 -13.26 -0.67 -2.18
CA ALA A 57 -14.53 -1.37 -2.33
C ALA A 57 -15.17 -1.16 -3.73
N ALA A 58 -14.94 -0.01 -4.35
CA ALA A 58 -15.33 0.24 -5.74
C ALA A 58 -14.50 -0.61 -6.71
N ALA A 59 -13.19 -0.66 -6.53
CA ALA A 59 -12.30 -1.50 -7.34
C ALA A 59 -12.67 -2.99 -7.23
N VAL A 60 -12.97 -3.50 -6.03
CA VAL A 60 -13.41 -4.91 -5.85
C VAL A 60 -14.74 -5.18 -6.55
N ARG A 61 -15.71 -4.25 -6.49
CA ARG A 61 -17.01 -4.41 -7.19
C ARG A 61 -16.84 -4.39 -8.71
N MET A 62 -16.03 -3.46 -9.23
CA MET A 62 -15.70 -3.41 -10.65
C MET A 62 -14.96 -4.67 -11.10
N ALA A 63 -14.03 -5.18 -10.27
CA ALA A 63 -13.36 -6.45 -10.54
C ALA A 63 -14.36 -7.61 -10.62
N ARG A 64 -15.34 -7.70 -9.71
CA ARG A 64 -16.40 -8.73 -9.75
C ARG A 64 -17.32 -8.62 -10.96
N GLN A 65 -17.53 -7.42 -11.48
CA GLN A 65 -18.37 -7.16 -12.66
C GLN A 65 -17.59 -7.31 -13.99
N ALA A 66 -16.26 -7.26 -13.96
CA ALA A 66 -15.45 -7.54 -15.13
C ALA A 66 -15.69 -8.99 -15.58
N PRO A 67 -15.96 -9.23 -16.87
CA PRO A 67 -16.04 -10.58 -17.41
C PRO A 67 -14.78 -11.34 -17.00
N LYS A 68 -14.92 -12.60 -16.56
CA LYS A 68 -13.79 -13.54 -16.49
C LYS A 68 -13.32 -13.76 -17.92
N ALA A 69 -12.50 -12.84 -18.42
CA ALA A 69 -11.80 -13.00 -19.67
C ALA A 69 -10.83 -14.16 -19.46
N HIS A 70 -11.31 -15.35 -19.83
CA HIS A 70 -10.45 -16.41 -20.33
C HIS A 70 -9.88 -15.84 -21.63
N ALA A 71 -8.91 -14.93 -21.52
CA ALA A 71 -8.12 -14.54 -22.65
C ALA A 71 -7.35 -15.80 -23.02
N ARG A 72 -7.94 -16.63 -23.88
CA ARG A 72 -7.22 -17.64 -24.65
C ARG A 72 -6.17 -16.86 -25.43
N ILE A 73 -5.00 -16.70 -24.83
CA ILE A 73 -3.80 -16.32 -25.56
C ILE A 73 -3.47 -17.61 -26.32
N ASP A 74 -3.83 -17.64 -27.59
CA ASP A 74 -3.77 -18.78 -28.50
C ASP A 74 -2.32 -19.25 -28.78
N ALA A 75 -1.65 -19.79 -27.78
CA ALA A 75 -0.53 -20.70 -27.93
C ALA A 75 -0.45 -21.60 -26.69
N PRO A 76 -0.77 -22.91 -26.80
CA PRO A 76 -0.48 -23.84 -25.72
C PRO A 76 1.04 -23.93 -25.59
N VAL A 77 1.62 -23.15 -24.69
CA VAL A 77 3.02 -23.31 -24.29
C VAL A 77 3.16 -24.70 -23.69
N HIS A 78 3.98 -25.55 -24.30
CA HIS A 78 4.18 -26.93 -23.87
C HIS A 78 5.09 -26.99 -22.64
N SER A 79 6.14 -26.17 -22.67
CA SER A 79 7.09 -26.01 -21.59
C SER A 79 7.61 -24.57 -21.53
N PHE A 80 8.02 -24.13 -20.34
CA PHE A 80 8.79 -22.92 -20.19
C PHE A 80 9.79 -23.04 -19.05
N THR A 81 10.92 -22.35 -19.22
CA THR A 81 11.95 -22.19 -18.19
C THR A 81 12.05 -20.72 -17.84
N LEU A 82 12.07 -20.44 -16.55
CA LEU A 82 12.20 -19.10 -15.98
C LEU A 82 13.44 -19.06 -15.11
N GLU A 83 14.30 -18.07 -15.38
CA GLU A 83 15.44 -17.75 -14.55
C GLU A 83 15.30 -16.34 -13.99
N GLY A 84 15.75 -16.16 -12.75
CA GLY A 84 15.68 -14.86 -12.10
C GLY A 84 16.48 -14.80 -10.81
N HIS A 85 16.17 -13.79 -10.01
CA HIS A 85 16.78 -13.59 -8.70
C HIS A 85 15.71 -13.53 -7.61
N LEU A 86 16.00 -14.13 -6.47
CA LEU A 86 15.19 -14.05 -5.25
C LEU A 86 16.11 -13.85 -4.05
N GLY A 87 15.98 -12.72 -3.36
CA GLY A 87 16.82 -12.37 -2.22
C GLY A 87 18.30 -12.30 -2.60
N GLY A 88 18.61 -11.78 -3.79
CA GLY A 88 19.97 -11.66 -4.32
C GLY A 88 20.64 -12.96 -4.75
N ARG A 89 19.91 -14.08 -4.80
CA ARG A 89 20.40 -15.36 -5.32
C ARG A 89 19.73 -15.70 -6.64
N SER A 90 20.50 -16.23 -7.59
CA SER A 90 19.93 -16.77 -8.82
C SER A 90 19.04 -17.96 -8.50
N VAL A 91 17.87 -17.99 -9.13
CA VAL A 91 16.87 -19.05 -9.00
C VAL A 91 16.33 -19.44 -10.37
N TRP A 92 15.92 -20.69 -10.51
CA TRP A 92 15.32 -21.20 -11.74
C TRP A 92 14.07 -22.04 -11.45
N ALA A 93 13.16 -22.06 -12.42
CA ALA A 93 12.02 -22.96 -12.45
C ALA A 93 11.73 -23.41 -13.88
N CYS A 94 11.37 -24.68 -14.03
CA CYS A 94 10.91 -25.26 -15.28
C CYS A 94 9.50 -25.81 -15.08
N TRP A 95 8.59 -25.39 -15.95
CA TRP A 95 7.26 -25.94 -16.04
C TRP A 95 7.14 -26.72 -17.35
N ASP A 96 6.72 -27.96 -17.25
CA ASP A 96 6.50 -28.84 -18.41
C ASP A 96 5.18 -29.59 -18.22
N SER A 97 4.23 -29.38 -19.14
CA SER A 97 3.01 -30.18 -19.24
C SER A 97 2.25 -30.37 -17.91
N GLY A 98 2.18 -29.31 -17.10
CA GLY A 98 1.50 -29.32 -15.79
C GLY A 98 2.35 -29.76 -14.60
N ARG A 99 3.64 -30.07 -14.79
CA ARG A 99 4.59 -30.32 -13.70
C ARG A 99 5.54 -29.13 -13.55
N LEU A 100 5.59 -28.61 -12.34
CA LEU A 100 6.55 -27.58 -11.95
C LEU A 100 7.74 -28.21 -11.22
N THR A 101 8.94 -27.93 -11.69
CA THR A 101 10.22 -28.33 -11.08
C THR A 101 11.13 -27.11 -11.01
N GLY A 102 12.10 -27.10 -10.09
CA GLY A 102 12.98 -25.95 -9.92
C GLY A 102 13.44 -25.76 -8.49
N ASP A 103 13.97 -24.58 -8.22
CA ASP A 103 14.45 -24.22 -6.90
C ASP A 103 13.33 -24.20 -5.88
N ALA A 104 13.47 -25.02 -4.83
CA ALA A 104 12.48 -25.17 -3.77
C ALA A 104 12.11 -23.83 -3.10
N ARG A 105 13.05 -22.88 -3.03
CA ARG A 105 12.82 -21.54 -2.49
C ARG A 105 11.86 -20.71 -3.34
N LEU A 106 12.07 -20.73 -4.65
CA LEU A 106 11.21 -20.04 -5.61
C LEU A 106 9.81 -20.67 -5.58
N ILE A 107 9.73 -22.00 -5.59
CA ILE A 107 8.45 -22.72 -5.52
C ILE A 107 7.72 -22.41 -4.21
N THR A 108 8.41 -22.39 -3.07
CA THR A 108 7.82 -22.07 -1.76
C THR A 108 7.26 -20.65 -1.75
N HIS A 109 8.01 -19.68 -2.30
CA HIS A 109 7.56 -18.29 -2.37
C HIS A 109 6.36 -18.14 -3.31
N ALA A 110 6.38 -18.82 -4.46
CA ALA A 110 5.30 -18.83 -5.42
C ALA A 110 4.03 -19.51 -4.87
N GLN A 111 4.19 -20.57 -4.06
CA GLN A 111 3.08 -21.22 -3.35
C GLN A 111 2.44 -20.25 -2.35
N LEU A 112 3.26 -19.48 -1.62
CA LEU A 112 2.78 -18.45 -0.70
C LEU A 112 1.93 -17.39 -1.43
N LEU A 113 2.32 -16.98 -2.64
CA LEU A 113 1.52 -16.05 -3.46
C LEU A 113 0.17 -16.67 -3.89
N ALA A 114 0.16 -17.96 -4.22
CA ALA A 114 -1.05 -18.69 -4.57
C ALA A 114 -1.98 -18.85 -3.35
N ASP A 115 -1.43 -19.23 -2.19
CA ASP A 115 -2.18 -19.42 -0.93
C ASP A 115 -2.80 -18.11 -0.44
N LEU A 116 -2.12 -16.98 -0.66
CA LEU A 116 -2.65 -15.64 -0.37
C LEU A 116 -3.78 -15.22 -1.32
N GLY A 117 -4.08 -16.01 -2.36
CA GLY A 117 -5.11 -15.71 -3.34
C GLY A 117 -4.77 -14.50 -4.20
N THR A 118 -3.48 -14.30 -4.52
CA THR A 118 -3.03 -13.18 -5.35
C THR A 118 -3.72 -13.23 -6.72
N VAL A 119 -4.17 -12.08 -7.22
CA VAL A 119 -4.81 -11.98 -8.55
C VAL A 119 -4.05 -10.97 -9.40
N PHE A 120 -3.57 -11.42 -10.56
CA PHE A 120 -2.97 -10.57 -11.57
C PHE A 120 -4.07 -9.87 -12.37
N ILE A 121 -4.00 -8.54 -12.44
CA ILE A 121 -4.94 -7.71 -13.18
C ILE A 121 -4.16 -7.02 -14.30
N ASN A 122 -4.49 -7.34 -15.55
CA ASN A 122 -4.04 -6.58 -16.69
C ASN A 122 -5.14 -5.59 -17.11
N ALA A 123 -4.79 -4.33 -17.32
CA ALA A 123 -5.72 -3.31 -17.80
C ALA A 123 -5.93 -3.40 -19.31
N ASN A 124 -4.97 -3.94 -20.07
CA ASN A 124 -5.03 -4.01 -21.52
C ASN A 124 -4.22 -5.20 -22.11
N PRO A 125 -4.86 -6.24 -22.67
CA PRO A 125 -6.31 -6.49 -22.64
C PRO A 125 -6.78 -6.71 -21.19
N PRO A 126 -8.06 -6.40 -20.87
CA PRO A 126 -8.60 -6.62 -19.54
C PRO A 126 -8.61 -8.12 -19.23
N ALA A 127 -7.66 -8.57 -18.41
CA ALA A 127 -7.50 -9.97 -18.03
C ALA A 127 -7.31 -10.10 -16.52
N ARG A 128 -7.90 -11.15 -15.96
CA ARG A 128 -7.76 -11.50 -14.54
C ARG A 128 -7.25 -12.93 -14.45
N VAL A 129 -6.07 -13.09 -13.89
CA VAL A 129 -5.40 -14.39 -13.76
C VAL A 129 -5.13 -14.63 -12.28
N GLU A 130 -5.74 -15.67 -11.72
CA GLU A 130 -5.49 -16.07 -10.33
C GLU A 130 -4.12 -16.74 -10.23
N ALA A 131 -3.35 -16.41 -9.19
CA ALA A 131 -2.07 -17.04 -8.94
C ALA A 131 -2.26 -18.53 -8.64
N THR A 132 -1.54 -19.37 -9.38
CA THR A 132 -1.63 -20.83 -9.27
C THR A 132 -0.33 -21.46 -9.76
N LEU A 133 0.01 -22.62 -9.20
CA LEU A 133 1.15 -23.43 -9.63
C LEU A 133 0.75 -24.66 -10.45
N THR A 134 -0.56 -24.96 -10.53
CA THR A 134 -1.09 -26.18 -11.19
C THR A 134 -2.13 -25.85 -12.27
N GLY A 135 -2.39 -24.58 -12.52
CA GLY A 135 -3.40 -24.13 -13.48
C GLY A 135 -2.85 -23.83 -14.86
N GLU A 136 -3.43 -22.83 -15.51
CA GLU A 136 -3.05 -22.40 -16.86
C GLU A 136 -1.56 -21.99 -16.91
N PRO A 137 -0.81 -22.34 -17.98
CA PRO A 137 0.64 -22.08 -18.06
C PRO A 137 0.97 -20.60 -17.88
N ALA A 138 0.14 -19.71 -18.44
CA ALA A 138 0.27 -18.27 -18.28
C ALA A 138 0.15 -17.83 -16.80
N ALA A 139 -0.75 -18.45 -16.05
CA ALA A 139 -0.93 -18.17 -14.63
C ALA A 139 0.26 -18.66 -13.79
N VAL A 140 0.79 -19.85 -14.10
CA VAL A 140 1.99 -20.39 -13.45
C VAL A 140 3.20 -19.50 -13.73
N MET A 141 3.39 -19.10 -14.99
CA MET A 141 4.49 -18.22 -15.39
C MET A 141 4.41 -16.85 -14.69
N LEU A 142 3.22 -16.22 -14.63
CA LEU A 142 3.03 -14.95 -13.93
C LEU A 142 3.28 -15.10 -12.42
N THR A 143 2.87 -16.21 -11.83
CA THR A 143 3.10 -16.51 -10.42
C THR A 143 4.59 -16.64 -10.11
N LEU A 144 5.34 -17.35 -10.96
CA LEU A 144 6.79 -17.51 -10.84
C LEU A 144 7.54 -16.19 -11.08
N ALA A 145 7.17 -15.46 -12.14
CA ALA A 145 7.75 -14.16 -12.45
C ALA A 145 7.54 -13.17 -11.30
N ARG A 146 6.38 -13.21 -10.64
CA ARG A 146 6.10 -12.36 -9.47
C ARG A 146 6.81 -12.82 -8.20
N ALA A 147 7.07 -14.12 -8.07
CA ALA A 147 7.85 -14.67 -6.96
C ALA A 147 9.34 -14.32 -7.05
N CYS A 148 9.84 -13.95 -8.23
CA CYS A 148 11.17 -13.38 -8.42
C CYS A 148 11.19 -11.88 -8.11
N ASP A 149 12.32 -11.39 -7.58
CA ASP A 149 12.59 -9.95 -7.48
C ASP A 149 12.87 -9.36 -8.86
N THR A 150 13.65 -10.10 -9.66
CA THR A 150 14.01 -9.75 -11.05
C THR A 150 14.01 -11.01 -11.89
N VAL A 151 13.35 -10.97 -13.05
CA VAL A 151 13.42 -12.05 -14.05
C VAL A 151 14.55 -11.74 -15.03
N THR A 152 15.44 -12.71 -15.26
CA THR A 152 16.59 -12.56 -16.17
C THR A 152 16.34 -13.19 -17.53
N SER A 153 15.68 -14.34 -17.57
CA SER A 153 15.35 -15.02 -18.82
C SER A 153 14.02 -15.76 -18.70
N VAL A 154 13.26 -15.79 -19.79
CA VAL A 154 12.10 -16.63 -19.97
C VAL A 154 12.22 -17.29 -21.33
N GLU A 155 12.39 -18.60 -21.33
CA GLU A 155 12.43 -19.41 -22.54
C GLU A 155 11.16 -20.24 -22.59
N SER A 156 10.40 -20.13 -23.67
CA SER A 156 9.15 -20.88 -23.86
C SER A 156 9.23 -21.67 -25.15
N GLU A 157 8.89 -22.95 -25.08
CA GLU A 157 8.74 -23.79 -26.26
C GLU A 157 7.26 -23.83 -26.67
N PRO A 158 6.91 -23.27 -27.84
CA PRO A 158 5.55 -23.39 -28.37
C PRO A 158 5.29 -24.84 -28.79
N ALA A 159 4.07 -25.32 -28.56
CA ALA A 159 3.61 -26.63 -29.07
C ALA A 159 3.49 -26.67 -30.60
#